data_AF-A0A1A8ELG7-F1
#
_entry.id   AF-A0A1A8ELG7-F1
#
_cell.length_a   1.000
_cell.length_b   1.000
_cell.length_c   1.000
_cell.angle_alpha   90.00
_cell.angle_beta   90.00
_cell.angle_gamma   90.00
#
_symmetry.space_group_name_H-M   'P 1'
#
loop_
_entity.id
_entity.type
_entity.pdbx_description
1 polymer ?
#
loop_
_entity_poly.entity_id
_entity_poly.type
_entity_poly.pdbx_seq_one_letter_code
_entity_poly.pdbx_strand_id
1 'polypeptide(L)'
;MPPNNGEFAMKPNYLHIWPRNTFMMIALPNLDKTFTCTLFMPFEDFEKITTGDKVIEFFQNYFPDAIPLIGVDALKRDYFRLPAQAMVSVKCSPYHIDDKCVLMGDAAHAVVPFYGQGMNAGFEDCIVFDEILDQLNEDVGAVLPEFSKVRVPDDHAIADLAMYNYVEMRAHVNSRWFLFRKHVDTLLHLIMPKTIIPLYTMVTFTRTRYHKAVERWHWQEKVINRGLAFGAAGAACGGVYLLIKHPPNISKIVIPAEQIWSMLLAPQSP
;
A
#
# COMPACT_ATOMS: atom_id res chain seq x y z
N MET A 1 3.14 15.90 15.60
CA MET A 1 2.10 16.91 15.28
C MET A 1 1.28 17.16 16.54
N PRO A 2 1.32 18.38 17.11
CA PRO A 2 0.59 18.72 18.31
C PRO A 2 -0.94 18.80 18.08
N PRO A 3 -1.75 18.80 19.15
CA PRO A 3 -3.17 19.11 19.05
C PRO A 3 -3.39 20.57 18.64
N ASN A 4 -4.50 20.83 17.94
CA ASN A 4 -4.97 22.18 17.63
C ASN A 4 -6.08 22.55 18.62
N ASN A 5 -5.84 23.54 19.49
CA ASN A 5 -6.78 23.97 20.53
C ASN A 5 -7.31 22.84 21.43
N GLY A 6 -6.45 21.87 21.77
CA GLY A 6 -6.83 20.72 22.61
C GLY A 6 -7.62 19.63 21.88
N GLU A 7 -7.75 19.72 20.55
CA GLU A 7 -8.35 18.69 19.69
C GLU A 7 -7.36 18.16 18.66
N PHE A 8 -7.70 17.03 18.03
CA PHE A 8 -6.89 16.47 16.94
C PHE A 8 -6.76 17.47 15.77
N ALA A 9 -5.55 17.68 15.28
CA ALA A 9 -5.29 18.58 14.16
C ALA A 9 -5.82 18.05 12.80
N MET A 10 -6.12 16.76 12.70
CA MET A 10 -6.69 16.08 11.54
C MET A 10 -7.72 15.05 11.99
N LYS A 11 -8.45 14.42 11.05
CA LYS A 11 -9.41 13.36 11.40
C LYS A 11 -8.70 12.20 12.12
N PRO A 12 -9.09 11.83 13.35
CA PRO A 12 -8.33 10.87 14.17
C PRO A 12 -8.46 9.41 13.70
N ASN A 13 -9.58 9.02 13.07
CA ASN A 13 -9.85 7.62 12.73
C ASN A 13 -9.33 7.21 11.34
N TYR A 14 -8.19 7.77 10.92
CA TYR A 14 -7.60 7.53 9.62
C TYR A 14 -6.09 7.39 9.73
N LEU A 15 -5.53 6.50 8.91
CA LEU A 15 -4.11 6.51 8.58
C LEU A 15 -3.87 7.60 7.53
N HIS A 16 -3.13 8.65 7.89
CA HIS A 16 -2.82 9.73 6.96
C HIS A 16 -1.53 9.42 6.21
N ILE A 17 -1.53 9.62 4.89
CA ILE A 17 -0.40 9.29 4.01
C ILE A 17 -0.16 10.45 3.04
N TRP A 18 1.08 10.90 2.93
CA TRP A 18 1.57 11.86 1.95
C TRP A 18 2.59 11.19 1.00
N PRO A 19 2.15 10.67 -0.15
CA PRO A 19 3.02 9.96 -1.10
C PRO A 19 3.71 10.90 -2.09
N ARG A 20 5.03 10.75 -2.33
CA ARG A 20 5.84 11.60 -3.24
C ARG A 20 6.80 10.82 -4.13
N ASN A 21 6.40 9.65 -4.62
CA ASN A 21 7.15 8.80 -5.55
C ASN A 21 8.44 8.22 -4.95
N THR A 22 9.43 9.04 -4.62
CA THR A 22 10.71 8.58 -4.03
C THR A 22 10.71 8.52 -2.53
N PHE A 23 9.81 9.27 -1.88
CA PHE A 23 9.65 9.33 -0.44
C PHE A 23 8.18 9.50 -0.07
N MET A 24 7.86 9.30 1.20
CA MET A 24 6.49 9.41 1.72
C MET A 24 6.52 9.73 3.21
N MET A 25 5.45 10.36 3.69
CA MET A 25 5.23 10.55 5.13
C MET A 25 3.92 9.89 5.54
N ILE A 26 3.87 9.27 6.71
CA ILE A 26 2.64 8.76 7.32
C ILE A 26 2.42 9.41 8.68
N ALA A 27 1.17 9.50 9.12
CA ALA A 27 0.84 9.95 10.47
C ALA A 27 -0.20 9.04 11.12
N LEU A 28 0.11 8.58 12.34
CA LEU A 28 -0.78 7.78 13.17
C LEU A 28 -1.28 8.60 14.37
N PRO A 29 -2.56 8.48 14.74
CA PRO A 29 -3.14 9.18 15.88
C PRO A 29 -2.66 8.58 17.20
N ASN A 30 -2.46 9.43 18.20
CA ASN A 30 -2.20 9.05 19.58
C ASN A 30 -3.40 9.39 20.47
N LEU A 31 -3.49 8.77 21.65
CA LEU A 31 -4.59 8.99 22.61
C LEU A 31 -4.59 10.41 23.20
N ASP A 32 -3.43 11.06 23.28
CA ASP A 32 -3.25 12.44 23.75
C ASP A 32 -3.62 13.50 22.71
N LYS A 33 -4.30 13.08 21.63
CA LYS A 33 -4.74 13.90 20.50
C LYS A 33 -3.61 14.46 19.63
N THR A 34 -2.39 13.94 19.78
CA THR A 34 -1.28 14.21 18.85
C THR A 34 -1.29 13.22 17.68
N PHE A 35 -0.50 13.51 16.64
CA PHE A 35 -0.10 12.50 15.65
C PHE A 35 1.41 12.32 15.64
N THR A 36 1.86 11.08 15.57
CA THR A 36 3.25 10.74 15.29
C THR A 36 3.44 10.62 13.79
N CYS A 37 4.32 11.44 13.23
CA CYS A 37 4.64 11.43 11.80
C CYS A 37 5.96 10.69 11.56
N THR A 38 5.98 9.79 10.57
CA THR A 38 7.19 9.09 10.13
C THR A 38 7.46 9.42 8.67
N LEU A 39 8.63 10.00 8.40
CA LEU A 39 9.11 10.32 7.05
C LEU A 39 10.03 9.20 6.55
N PHE A 40 9.70 8.61 5.41
CA PHE A 40 10.50 7.62 4.72
C PHE A 40 11.09 8.23 3.46
N MET A 41 12.42 8.27 3.38
CA MET A 41 13.15 8.90 2.28
C MET A 41 14.54 8.24 2.16
N PRO A 42 15.16 8.18 0.95
CA PRO A 42 16.52 7.69 0.81
C PRO A 42 17.52 8.44 1.69
N PHE A 43 18.54 7.75 2.20
CA PHE A 43 19.59 8.36 3.03
C PHE A 43 20.28 9.54 2.35
N GLU A 44 20.58 9.42 1.05
CA GLU A 44 21.19 10.49 0.25
C GLU A 44 20.38 11.80 0.28
N ASP A 45 19.05 11.71 0.35
CA ASP A 45 18.18 12.88 0.40
C ASP A 45 18.10 13.46 1.82
N PHE A 46 18.19 12.62 2.85
CA PHE A 46 18.35 13.09 4.24
C PHE A 46 19.66 13.86 4.41
N GLU A 47 20.75 13.36 3.83
CA GLU A 47 22.08 13.97 3.92
C GLU A 47 22.18 15.33 3.23
N LYS A 48 21.36 15.59 2.19
CA LYS A 48 21.31 16.90 1.50
C LYS A 48 20.70 18.01 2.37
N ILE A 49 19.86 17.64 3.35
CA ILE A 49 19.10 18.57 4.20
C ILE A 49 19.87 18.80 5.50
N THR A 50 20.74 19.81 5.48
CA THR A 50 21.71 20.06 6.56
C THR A 50 21.34 21.18 7.52
N THR A 51 20.30 21.98 7.21
CA THR A 51 19.89 23.13 8.02
C THR A 51 18.38 23.17 8.20
N GLY A 52 17.92 23.83 9.26
CA GLY A 52 16.49 24.03 9.51
C GLY A 52 15.77 24.76 8.38
N ASP A 53 16.43 25.68 7.68
CA ASP A 53 15.81 26.39 6.55
C ASP A 53 15.62 25.47 5.34
N LYS A 54 16.59 24.59 5.06
CA LYS A 54 16.44 23.53 4.05
C LYS A 54 15.33 22.53 4.39
N VAL A 55 15.13 22.22 5.68
CA VAL A 55 13.99 21.39 6.11
C VAL A 55 12.68 22.07 5.71
N ILE A 56 12.54 23.37 6.00
CA ILE A 56 11.32 24.10 5.66
C ILE A 56 11.13 24.21 4.15
N GLU A 57 12.18 24.51 3.38
CA GLU A 57 12.12 24.53 1.91
C GLU A 57 11.67 23.18 1.34
N PHE A 58 12.24 22.07 1.84
CA PHE A 58 11.84 20.72 1.45
C PHE A 58 10.37 20.46 1.77
N PHE A 59 9.91 20.77 2.98
CA PHE A 59 8.50 20.61 3.35
C PHE A 59 7.58 21.56 2.58
N GLN A 60 8.00 22.77 2.22
CA GLN A 60 7.18 23.68 1.40
C GLN A 60 6.97 23.11 0.00
N ASN A 61 8.02 22.54 -0.60
CA ASN A 61 7.97 21.98 -1.93
C ASN A 61 7.16 20.68 -1.99
N TYR A 62 7.29 19.83 -0.97
CA TYR A 62 6.71 18.48 -1.02
C TYR A 62 5.54 18.26 -0.05
N PHE A 63 5.51 18.89 1.12
CA PHE A 63 4.50 18.66 2.16
C PHE A 63 3.93 19.99 2.73
N PRO A 64 3.43 20.90 1.87
CA PRO A 64 3.11 22.26 2.29
C PRO A 64 2.04 22.32 3.39
N ASP A 65 1.09 21.39 3.37
CA ASP A 65 0.03 21.24 4.35
C ASP A 65 0.50 20.69 5.70
N ALA A 66 1.63 19.99 5.75
CA ALA A 66 2.19 19.46 6.98
C ALA A 66 2.84 20.54 7.87
N ILE A 67 3.34 21.63 7.27
CA ILE A 67 4.00 22.73 7.99
C ILE A 67 3.07 23.38 9.03
N PRO A 68 1.86 23.88 8.67
CA PRO A 68 0.97 24.48 9.65
C PRO A 68 0.46 23.49 10.70
N LEU A 69 0.45 22.19 10.38
CA LEU A 69 0.02 21.14 11.31
C LEU A 69 1.10 20.80 12.34
N ILE A 70 2.35 20.69 11.93
CA ILE A 70 3.48 20.31 12.80
C ILE A 70 4.03 21.53 13.57
N GLY A 71 4.07 22.69 12.92
CA GLY A 71 4.73 23.90 13.41
C GLY A 71 6.20 23.97 12.96
N VAL A 72 6.62 25.15 12.49
CA VAL A 72 7.95 25.41 11.90
C VAL A 72 9.09 25.07 12.86
N ASP A 73 9.01 25.57 14.10
CA ASP A 73 10.09 25.38 15.08
C ASP A 73 10.20 23.93 15.54
N ALA A 74 9.05 23.27 15.74
CA ALA A 74 9.00 21.85 16.10
C ALA A 74 9.58 20.99 14.97
N LEU A 75 9.22 21.28 13.71
CA LEU A 75 9.73 20.55 12.56
C LEU A 75 11.26 20.68 12.43
N LYS A 76 11.80 21.90 12.54
CA LYS A 76 13.26 22.12 12.51
C LYS A 76 13.97 21.37 13.63
N ARG A 77 13.45 21.44 14.86
CA ARG A 77 14.03 20.77 16.02
C ARG A 77 13.97 19.26 15.90
N ASP A 78 12.82 18.71 15.56
CA ASP A 78 12.57 17.28 15.61
C ASP A 78 13.26 16.53 14.46
N TYR A 79 13.45 17.18 13.30
CA TYR A 79 14.20 16.63 12.17
C TYR A 79 15.67 16.35 12.51
N PHE A 80 16.33 17.24 13.26
CA PHE A 80 17.74 17.09 13.64
C PHE A 80 17.95 16.45 15.01
N ARG A 81 16.88 16.04 15.69
CA ARG A 81 16.99 15.44 17.02
C ARG A 81 17.70 14.09 16.99
N LEU A 82 17.48 13.30 15.94
CA LEU A 82 18.11 12.00 15.71
C LEU A 82 18.35 11.83 14.20
N PRO A 83 19.41 11.10 13.80
CA PRO A 83 19.63 10.79 12.39
C PRO A 83 18.51 9.89 11.85
N ALA A 84 18.36 9.88 10.53
CA ALA A 84 17.49 8.92 9.84
C ALA A 84 17.87 7.48 10.23
N GLN A 85 16.86 6.65 10.47
CA GLN A 85 17.05 5.27 10.94
C GLN A 85 17.04 4.30 9.76
N ALA A 86 17.93 3.31 9.82
CA ALA A 86 17.94 2.24 8.83
C ALA A 86 16.76 1.29 9.04
N MET A 87 16.13 0.91 7.93
CA MET A 87 15.16 -0.17 7.90
C MET A 87 15.83 -1.37 7.25
N VAL A 88 15.66 -2.55 7.84
CA VAL A 88 16.23 -3.79 7.32
C VAL A 88 15.12 -4.77 6.97
N SER A 89 15.40 -5.63 6.00
CA SER A 89 14.60 -6.82 5.71
C SER A 89 15.51 -8.02 5.81
N VAL A 90 15.23 -8.92 6.74
CA VAL A 90 16.02 -10.14 6.97
C VAL A 90 15.10 -11.33 6.91
N LYS A 91 15.48 -12.31 6.09
CA LYS A 91 14.85 -13.62 6.04
C LYS A 91 15.88 -14.67 6.38
N CYS A 92 15.51 -15.61 7.24
CA CYS A 92 16.30 -16.82 7.47
C CYS A 92 15.42 -18.06 7.34
N SER A 93 16.07 -19.22 7.26
CA SER A 93 15.43 -20.53 7.28
C SER A 93 16.50 -21.60 7.55
N PRO A 94 16.22 -22.64 8.36
CA PRO A 94 15.01 -22.81 9.16
C PRO A 94 14.96 -21.84 10.36
N TYR A 95 13.85 -21.85 11.11
CA TYR A 95 13.71 -21.08 12.35
C TYR A 95 14.09 -21.86 13.61
N HIS A 96 14.65 -23.06 13.48
CA HIS A 96 15.04 -23.88 14.62
C HIS A 96 16.42 -24.52 14.46
N ILE A 97 16.97 -24.97 15.58
CA ILE A 97 18.15 -25.83 15.65
C ILE A 97 17.81 -27.01 16.57
N ASP A 98 17.80 -28.20 15.99
CA ASP A 98 17.41 -29.44 16.65
C ASP A 98 16.11 -29.26 17.46
N ASP A 99 16.06 -29.81 18.67
CA ASP A 99 15.00 -29.68 19.66
C ASP A 99 15.32 -28.60 20.73
N LYS A 100 16.25 -27.67 20.43
CA LYS A 100 16.88 -26.82 21.46
C LYS A 100 16.63 -25.32 21.32
N CYS A 101 16.46 -24.83 20.10
CA CYS A 101 16.39 -23.40 19.84
C CYS A 101 15.35 -23.11 18.76
N VAL A 102 14.57 -22.05 18.95
CA VAL A 102 13.62 -21.54 17.98
C VAL A 102 13.68 -20.02 17.92
N LEU A 103 13.55 -19.45 16.72
CA LEU A 103 13.44 -18.02 16.46
C LEU A 103 11.98 -17.67 16.17
N MET A 104 11.51 -16.52 16.68
CA MET A 104 10.18 -15.97 16.45
C MET A 104 10.25 -14.44 16.34
N GLY A 105 9.26 -13.84 15.68
CA GLY A 105 9.18 -12.40 15.44
C GLY A 105 10.38 -11.87 14.66
N ASP A 106 10.80 -10.64 14.96
CA ASP A 106 11.89 -9.96 14.24
C ASP A 106 13.24 -10.73 14.24
N ALA A 107 13.46 -11.64 15.19
CA ALA A 107 14.65 -12.50 15.18
C ALA A 107 14.63 -13.54 14.03
N ALA A 108 13.44 -13.97 13.61
CA ALA A 108 13.22 -14.87 12.50
C ALA A 108 12.95 -14.13 11.17
N HIS A 109 12.25 -12.99 11.24
CA HIS A 109 11.79 -12.24 10.06
C HIS A 109 11.68 -10.73 10.33
N ALA A 110 12.80 -10.02 10.36
CA ALA A 110 12.75 -8.56 10.36
C ALA A 110 12.14 -8.06 9.04
N VAL A 111 10.97 -7.41 9.10
CA VAL A 111 10.26 -6.88 7.93
C VAL A 111 10.24 -5.36 7.91
N VAL A 112 10.24 -4.77 6.71
CA VAL A 112 10.07 -3.33 6.56
C VAL A 112 8.67 -2.89 7.00
N PRO A 113 8.51 -1.71 7.62
CA PRO A 113 7.26 -1.31 8.30
C PRO A 113 6.15 -0.84 7.36
N PHE A 114 6.19 -1.21 6.07
CA PHE A 114 5.26 -0.66 5.07
C PHE A 114 3.92 -1.36 5.04
N TYR A 115 3.78 -2.56 5.61
CA TYR A 115 2.47 -3.24 5.73
C TYR A 115 1.85 -3.14 7.13
N GLY A 116 2.59 -2.67 8.13
CA GLY A 116 2.13 -2.66 9.53
C GLY A 116 1.94 -4.06 10.14
N GLN A 117 2.66 -5.06 9.64
CA GLN A 117 2.44 -6.47 9.97
C GLN A 117 3.57 -7.13 10.78
N GLY A 118 4.72 -6.48 11.01
CA GLY A 118 5.83 -7.12 11.77
C GLY A 118 5.41 -7.62 13.15
N MET A 119 4.82 -6.75 13.98
CA MET A 119 4.29 -7.13 15.29
C MET A 119 3.18 -8.19 15.18
N ASN A 120 2.24 -8.05 14.23
CA ASN A 120 1.13 -8.97 14.08
C ASN A 120 1.59 -10.37 13.64
N ALA A 121 2.55 -10.45 12.71
CA ALA A 121 3.19 -11.70 12.30
C ALA A 121 3.96 -12.33 13.46
N GLY A 122 4.74 -11.55 14.22
CA GLY A 122 5.43 -12.05 15.41
C GLY A 122 4.49 -12.55 16.51
N PHE A 123 3.32 -11.94 16.68
CA PHE A 123 2.28 -12.47 17.58
C PHE A 123 1.62 -13.73 17.02
N GLU A 124 1.39 -13.78 15.71
CA GLU A 124 0.87 -14.97 15.04
C GLU A 124 1.83 -16.15 15.13
N ASP A 125 3.15 -15.93 15.13
CA ASP A 125 4.15 -16.97 15.37
C ASP A 125 3.90 -17.69 16.69
N CYS A 126 3.70 -16.93 17.78
CA CYS A 126 3.44 -17.50 19.10
C CYS A 126 2.16 -18.35 19.10
N ILE A 127 1.11 -17.89 18.43
CA ILE A 127 -0.17 -18.61 18.34
C ILE A 127 0.00 -19.89 17.51
N VAL A 128 0.65 -19.81 16.35
CA VAL A 128 0.88 -20.99 15.50
C VAL A 128 1.78 -22.00 16.19
N PHE A 129 2.78 -21.54 16.95
CA PHE A 129 3.63 -22.41 17.74
C PHE A 129 2.84 -23.16 18.82
N ASP A 130 1.99 -22.46 19.56
CA ASP A 130 1.08 -23.02 20.58
C ASP A 130 0.11 -24.06 19.95
N GLU A 131 -0.49 -23.73 18.80
CA GLU A 131 -1.34 -24.66 18.05
C GLU A 131 -0.60 -25.94 17.61
N ILE A 132 0.69 -25.86 17.28
CA ILE A 132 1.51 -27.01 16.88
C ILE A 132 1.97 -27.82 18.10
N LEU A 133 2.29 -27.15 19.22
CA LEU A 133 2.58 -27.81 20.49
C LEU A 133 1.43 -28.74 20.89
N ASP A 134 0.19 -28.23 20.86
CA ASP A 134 -1.01 -29.01 21.16
C ASP A 134 -1.20 -30.20 20.20
N GLN A 135 -1.01 -29.97 18.89
CA GLN A 135 -1.19 -31.01 17.86
C GLN A 135 -0.19 -32.16 17.98
N LEU A 136 1.01 -31.88 18.47
CA LEU A 136 2.11 -32.83 18.56
C LEU A 136 2.38 -33.28 20.00
N ASN A 137 1.45 -33.05 20.92
CA ASN A 137 1.53 -33.44 22.33
C ASN A 137 2.84 -32.98 23.00
N GLU A 138 3.24 -31.74 22.72
CA GLU A 138 4.44 -31.11 23.30
C GLU A 138 5.77 -31.83 22.98
N ASP A 139 5.81 -32.71 21.97
CA ASP A 139 7.06 -33.29 21.49
C ASP A 139 7.90 -32.24 20.75
N VAL A 140 8.75 -31.54 21.51
CA VAL A 140 9.61 -30.45 21.01
C VAL A 140 10.43 -30.89 19.78
N GLY A 141 10.88 -32.15 19.74
CA GLY A 141 11.64 -32.70 18.62
C GLY A 141 10.85 -32.77 17.31
N ALA A 142 9.52 -32.91 17.39
CA ALA A 142 8.62 -32.84 16.24
C ALA A 142 8.08 -31.43 15.99
N VAL A 143 7.85 -30.65 17.06
CA VAL A 143 7.26 -29.31 17.02
C VAL A 143 8.16 -28.30 16.32
N LEU A 144 9.46 -28.23 16.65
CA LEU A 144 10.33 -27.20 16.07
C LEU A 144 10.50 -27.35 14.54
N PRO A 145 10.70 -28.56 14.00
CA PRO A 145 10.70 -28.79 12.56
C PRO A 145 9.37 -28.44 11.90
N GLU A 146 8.23 -28.84 12.49
CA GLU A 146 6.92 -28.53 11.91
C GLU A 146 6.63 -27.03 11.97
N PHE A 147 6.98 -26.33 13.05
CA PHE A 147 6.86 -24.87 13.15
C PHE A 147 7.65 -24.17 12.05
N SER A 148 8.91 -24.55 11.80
CA SER A 148 9.68 -23.95 10.71
C SER A 148 9.07 -24.23 9.34
N LYS A 149 8.64 -25.47 9.10
CA LYS A 149 7.99 -25.86 7.83
C LYS A 149 6.68 -25.11 7.60
N VAL A 150 5.88 -24.92 8.65
CA VAL A 150 4.62 -24.18 8.58
C VAL A 150 4.89 -22.69 8.47
N ARG A 151 5.73 -22.09 9.30
CA ARG A 151 5.76 -20.65 9.47
C ARG A 151 6.67 -19.91 8.47
N VAL A 152 7.81 -20.49 8.08
CA VAL A 152 8.76 -19.88 7.14
C VAL A 152 8.10 -19.37 5.84
N PRO A 153 7.25 -20.13 5.13
CA PRO A 153 6.59 -19.64 3.92
C PRO A 153 5.71 -18.41 4.15
N ASP A 154 5.04 -18.32 5.31
CA ASP A 154 4.16 -17.20 5.63
C ASP A 154 4.95 -15.94 5.97
N ASP A 155 5.97 -16.06 6.82
CA ASP A 155 6.80 -14.93 7.22
C ASP A 155 7.62 -14.38 6.05
N HIS A 156 8.08 -15.27 5.16
CA HIS A 156 8.73 -14.85 3.92
C HIS A 156 7.75 -14.14 2.99
N ALA A 157 6.50 -14.59 2.89
CA ALA A 157 5.48 -13.96 2.07
C ALA A 157 5.08 -12.58 2.60
N ILE A 158 4.93 -12.40 3.91
CA ILE A 158 4.62 -11.08 4.47
C ILE A 158 5.80 -10.10 4.35
N ALA A 159 7.03 -10.58 4.47
CA ALA A 159 8.22 -9.80 4.19
C ALA A 159 8.26 -9.31 2.73
N ASP A 160 7.91 -10.17 1.76
CA ASP A 160 7.81 -9.76 0.35
C ASP A 160 6.66 -8.80 0.11
N LEU A 161 5.49 -9.04 0.72
CA LEU A 161 4.34 -8.13 0.64
C LEU A 161 4.67 -6.76 1.22
N ALA A 162 5.43 -6.68 2.30
CA ALA A 162 5.86 -5.42 2.89
C ALA A 162 6.81 -4.65 1.94
N MET A 163 7.74 -5.35 1.29
CA MET A 163 8.60 -4.76 0.25
C MET A 163 7.82 -4.33 -0.99
N TYR A 164 6.83 -5.11 -1.41
CA TYR A 164 5.94 -4.76 -2.51
C TYR A 164 5.12 -3.50 -2.16
N ASN A 165 4.56 -3.45 -0.95
CA ASN A 165 3.74 -2.32 -0.52
C ASN A 165 4.56 -1.03 -0.38
N TYR A 166 5.86 -1.11 -0.07
CA TYR A 166 6.75 0.05 -0.16
C TYR A 166 6.72 0.69 -1.56
N VAL A 167 6.83 -0.13 -2.61
CA VAL A 167 6.80 0.32 -4.00
C VAL A 167 5.43 0.89 -4.37
N GLU A 168 4.35 0.22 -3.92
CA GLU A 168 2.98 0.67 -4.17
C GLU A 168 2.67 2.03 -3.51
N MET A 169 2.96 2.17 -2.22
CA MET A 169 2.70 3.38 -1.43
C MET A 169 3.48 4.58 -1.93
N ARG A 170 4.72 4.38 -2.41
CA ARG A 170 5.52 5.49 -2.91
C ARG A 170 5.08 5.93 -4.31
N ALA A 171 4.86 5.00 -5.24
CA ALA A 171 4.72 5.32 -6.68
C ALA A 171 3.31 5.21 -7.25
N HIS A 172 2.44 4.34 -6.73
CA HIS A 172 1.23 3.92 -7.43
C HIS A 172 -0.08 4.40 -6.80
N VAL A 173 -0.09 4.83 -5.54
CA VAL A 173 -1.32 5.30 -4.87
C VAL A 173 -1.98 6.51 -5.56
N ASN A 174 -1.19 7.35 -6.26
CA ASN A 174 -1.70 8.47 -7.05
C ASN A 174 -2.02 8.11 -8.51
N SER A 175 -1.79 6.86 -8.94
CA SER A 175 -2.05 6.43 -10.31
C SER A 175 -3.56 6.30 -10.57
N ARG A 176 -4.03 6.90 -11.67
CA ARG A 176 -5.44 6.75 -12.10
C ARG A 176 -5.80 5.28 -12.36
N TRP A 177 -4.84 4.51 -12.88
CA TRP A 177 -5.03 3.07 -13.09
C TRP A 177 -5.18 2.32 -11.76
N PHE A 178 -4.38 2.67 -10.76
CA PHE A 178 -4.47 2.06 -9.44
C PHE A 178 -5.83 2.34 -8.77
N LEU A 179 -6.29 3.60 -8.79
CA LEU A 179 -7.60 3.98 -8.27
C LEU A 179 -8.75 3.27 -9.00
N PHE A 180 -8.66 3.16 -10.33
CA PHE A 180 -9.61 2.41 -11.15
C PHE A 180 -9.61 0.92 -10.77
N ARG A 181 -8.43 0.29 -10.70
CA ARG A 181 -8.26 -1.12 -10.34
C ARG A 181 -8.87 -1.41 -8.97
N LYS A 182 -8.62 -0.55 -7.98
CA LYS A 182 -9.19 -0.64 -6.64
C LYS A 182 -10.71 -0.54 -6.65
N HIS A 183 -11.28 0.31 -7.49
CA HIS A 183 -12.74 0.42 -7.65
C HIS A 183 -13.33 -0.85 -8.28
N VAL A 184 -12.65 -1.41 -9.29
CA VAL A 184 -13.01 -2.70 -9.90
C VAL A 184 -12.95 -3.82 -8.86
N ASP A 185 -11.88 -3.91 -8.06
CA ASP A 185 -11.75 -4.92 -7.01
C ASP A 185 -12.85 -4.79 -5.95
N THR A 186 -13.19 -3.55 -5.58
CA THR A 186 -14.28 -3.28 -4.63
C THR A 186 -15.63 -3.73 -5.20
N LEU A 187 -15.92 -3.40 -6.46
CA LEU A 187 -17.16 -3.82 -7.12
C LEU A 187 -17.23 -5.34 -7.26
N LEU A 188 -16.14 -5.98 -7.66
CA LEU A 188 -16.05 -7.43 -7.79
C LEU A 188 -16.20 -8.14 -6.44
N HIS A 189 -15.64 -7.57 -5.37
CA HIS A 189 -15.84 -8.07 -4.02
C HIS A 189 -17.31 -7.94 -3.58
N LEU A 190 -18.00 -6.85 -3.92
CA LEU A 190 -19.44 -6.71 -3.63
C LEU A 190 -20.28 -7.76 -4.35
N ILE A 191 -19.93 -8.12 -5.59
CA ILE A 191 -20.67 -9.11 -6.39
C ILE A 191 -20.32 -10.55 -5.97
N MET A 192 -19.03 -10.83 -5.69
CA MET A 192 -18.52 -12.17 -5.37
C MET A 192 -17.65 -12.16 -4.10
N PRO A 193 -18.23 -11.86 -2.92
CA PRO A 193 -17.47 -11.58 -1.69
C PRO A 193 -16.66 -12.77 -1.18
N LYS A 194 -17.11 -14.00 -1.47
CA LYS A 194 -16.41 -15.23 -1.07
C LYS A 194 -15.28 -15.63 -2.04
N THR A 195 -15.31 -15.15 -3.28
CA THR A 195 -14.38 -15.56 -4.34
C THR A 195 -13.28 -14.52 -4.54
N ILE A 196 -13.64 -13.25 -4.59
CA ILE A 196 -12.70 -12.14 -4.78
C ILE A 196 -12.61 -11.39 -3.46
N ILE A 197 -11.51 -11.57 -2.74
CA ILE A 197 -11.26 -10.88 -1.48
C ILE A 197 -10.04 -9.97 -1.68
N PRO A 198 -10.11 -8.66 -1.39
CA PRO A 198 -8.96 -7.77 -1.51
C PRO A 198 -7.77 -8.29 -0.68
N LEU A 199 -6.56 -8.15 -1.22
CA LEU A 199 -5.33 -8.60 -0.54
C LEU A 199 -5.20 -7.98 0.85
N TYR A 200 -5.43 -6.66 0.96
CA TYR A 200 -5.41 -5.96 2.25
C TYR A 200 -6.37 -6.57 3.27
N THR A 201 -7.55 -7.03 2.83
CA THR A 201 -8.53 -7.68 3.71
C THR A 201 -8.06 -9.06 4.16
N MET A 202 -7.47 -9.86 3.26
CA MET A 202 -6.94 -11.18 3.60
C MET A 202 -5.75 -11.12 4.55
N VAL A 203 -4.93 -10.07 4.49
CA VAL A 203 -3.74 -9.92 5.33
C VAL A 203 -4.07 -9.24 6.66
N THR A 204 -4.97 -8.25 6.66
CA THR A 204 -5.21 -7.40 7.84
C THR A 204 -6.38 -7.85 8.70
N PHE A 205 -7.40 -8.49 8.12
CA PHE A 205 -8.67 -8.77 8.80
C PHE A 205 -9.02 -10.26 8.88
N THR A 206 -8.12 -11.15 8.45
CA THR A 206 -8.28 -12.60 8.60
C THR A 206 -6.96 -13.24 9.07
N ARG A 207 -7.00 -14.49 9.53
CA ARG A 207 -5.82 -15.35 9.75
C ARG A 207 -5.55 -16.26 8.54
N THR A 208 -5.80 -15.77 7.33
CA THR A 208 -5.43 -16.52 6.13
C THR A 208 -3.91 -16.53 6.03
N ARG A 209 -3.31 -17.72 6.02
CA ARG A 209 -1.87 -17.91 5.86
C ARG A 209 -1.32 -16.99 4.76
N TYR A 210 -0.30 -16.19 5.07
CA TYR A 210 0.19 -15.13 4.18
C TYR A 210 0.55 -15.63 2.78
N HIS A 211 1.23 -16.79 2.66
CA HIS A 211 1.57 -17.33 1.34
C HIS A 211 0.31 -17.72 0.54
N LYS A 212 -0.75 -18.17 1.21
CA LYS A 212 -2.06 -18.44 0.57
C LYS A 212 -2.78 -17.17 0.17
N ALA A 213 -2.67 -16.10 0.95
CA ALA A 213 -3.19 -14.79 0.56
C ALA A 213 -2.49 -14.29 -0.72
N VAL A 214 -1.17 -14.48 -0.84
CA VAL A 214 -0.39 -14.15 -2.04
C VAL A 214 -0.79 -15.01 -3.24
N GLU A 215 -0.86 -16.33 -3.10
CA GLU A 215 -1.31 -17.26 -4.15
C GLU A 215 -2.70 -16.86 -4.69
N ARG A 216 -3.62 -16.58 -3.77
CA ARG A 216 -4.99 -16.17 -4.10
C ARG A 216 -5.02 -14.81 -4.78
N TRP A 217 -4.23 -13.85 -4.31
CA TRP A 217 -4.12 -12.54 -4.94
C TRP A 217 -3.63 -12.63 -6.38
N HIS A 218 -2.58 -13.40 -6.65
CA HIS A 218 -2.09 -13.62 -8.02
C HIS A 218 -3.12 -14.32 -8.92
N TRP A 219 -3.84 -15.30 -8.39
CA TRP A 219 -4.94 -15.93 -9.12
C TRP A 219 -6.04 -14.92 -9.45
N GLN A 220 -6.47 -14.10 -8.48
CA GLN A 220 -7.49 -13.07 -8.67
C GLN A 220 -7.04 -12.05 -9.73
N GLU A 221 -5.80 -11.55 -9.66
CA GLU A 221 -5.27 -10.65 -10.68
C GLU A 221 -5.30 -11.26 -12.08
N LYS A 222 -4.86 -12.52 -12.22
CA LYS A 222 -4.86 -13.22 -13.50
C LYS A 222 -6.27 -13.36 -14.08
N VAL A 223 -7.24 -13.71 -13.26
CA VAL A 223 -8.65 -13.87 -13.70
C VAL A 223 -9.24 -12.51 -14.06
N ILE A 224 -9.02 -11.48 -13.26
CA ILE A 224 -9.58 -10.16 -13.50
C ILE A 224 -8.97 -9.51 -14.75
N ASN A 225 -7.64 -9.59 -14.92
CA ASN A 225 -6.98 -9.05 -16.11
C ASN A 225 -7.44 -9.75 -17.39
N ARG A 226 -7.63 -11.08 -17.35
CA ARG A 226 -8.23 -11.83 -18.46
C ARG A 226 -9.67 -11.39 -18.72
N GLY A 227 -10.48 -11.25 -17.68
CA GLY A 227 -11.87 -10.79 -17.80
C GLY A 227 -11.97 -9.40 -18.42
N LEU A 228 -11.12 -8.46 -17.99
CA LEU A 228 -11.03 -7.11 -18.57
C LEU A 228 -10.60 -7.15 -20.04
N ALA A 229 -9.60 -7.97 -20.38
CA ALA A 229 -9.14 -8.12 -21.77
C ALA A 229 -10.24 -8.70 -22.69
N PHE A 230 -10.94 -9.75 -22.24
CA PHE A 230 -12.07 -10.31 -22.99
C PHE A 230 -13.24 -9.33 -23.09
N GLY A 231 -13.53 -8.59 -22.03
CA GLY A 231 -14.55 -7.53 -22.03
C GLY A 231 -14.22 -6.42 -23.04
N ALA A 232 -12.97 -5.97 -23.08
CA ALA A 232 -12.51 -4.97 -24.04
C ALA A 232 -12.60 -5.49 -25.49
N ALA A 233 -12.15 -6.71 -25.74
CA ALA A 233 -12.26 -7.34 -27.06
C ALA A 233 -13.72 -7.50 -27.51
N GLY A 234 -14.60 -7.96 -26.60
CA GLY A 234 -16.03 -8.09 -26.86
C GLY A 234 -16.70 -6.75 -27.15
N ALA A 235 -16.37 -5.70 -26.39
CA ALA A 235 -16.87 -4.35 -26.63
C ALA A 235 -16.40 -3.79 -27.99
N ALA A 236 -15.14 -4.03 -28.37
CA ALA A 236 -14.61 -3.64 -29.66
C ALA A 236 -15.33 -4.36 -30.82
N CYS A 237 -15.45 -5.70 -30.75
CA CYS A 237 -16.17 -6.48 -31.76
C CYS A 237 -17.65 -6.07 -31.84
N GLY A 238 -18.32 -5.86 -30.70
CA GLY A 238 -19.70 -5.39 -30.64
C GLY A 238 -19.87 -3.99 -31.24
N GLY A 239 -18.96 -3.07 -30.93
CA GLY A 239 -18.93 -1.73 -31.52
C GLY A 239 -18.75 -1.75 -33.03
N VAL A 240 -17.81 -2.56 -33.54
CA VAL A 240 -17.60 -2.75 -34.98
C VAL A 240 -18.85 -3.36 -35.63
N TYR A 241 -19.44 -4.38 -35.03
CA TYR A 241 -20.67 -4.99 -35.54
C TYR A 241 -21.83 -4.00 -35.59
N LEU A 242 -22.03 -3.19 -34.55
CA LEU A 242 -23.05 -2.15 -34.52
C LEU A 242 -22.80 -1.06 -35.56
N LEU A 243 -21.55 -0.66 -35.79
CA LEU A 243 -21.18 0.29 -36.84
C LEU A 243 -21.42 -0.27 -38.24
N ILE A 244 -21.17 -1.56 -38.47
CA ILE A 244 -21.47 -2.22 -39.76
C ILE A 244 -22.99 -2.31 -39.97
N LYS A 245 -23.74 -2.66 -38.93
CA LYS A 245 -25.21 -2.86 -39.00
C LYS A 245 -25.98 -1.53 -39.05
N HIS A 246 -25.46 -0.50 -38.39
CA HIS A 246 -26.01 0.84 -38.33
C HIS A 246 -24.93 1.85 -38.77
N PRO A 247 -24.59 1.90 -40.07
CA PRO A 247 -23.59 2.82 -40.57
C PRO A 247 -24.01 4.26 -40.24
N PRO A 248 -23.14 5.04 -39.57
CA PRO A 248 -23.47 6.43 -39.26
C PRO A 248 -23.66 7.20 -40.56
N ASN A 249 -24.68 8.05 -40.61
CA ASN A 249 -24.91 8.90 -41.77
C ASN A 249 -23.85 10.02 -41.80
N ILE A 250 -22.73 9.75 -42.48
CA ILE A 250 -21.52 10.60 -42.53
C ILE A 250 -21.85 12.05 -42.92
N SER A 251 -22.90 12.25 -43.74
CA SER A 251 -23.39 13.57 -44.15
C SER A 251 -23.87 14.49 -43.00
N LYS A 252 -24.21 13.94 -41.83
CA LYS A 252 -24.63 14.71 -40.63
C LYS A 252 -23.50 14.94 -39.61
N ILE A 253 -22.37 14.25 -39.75
CA ILE A 253 -21.23 14.32 -38.81
C ILE A 253 -20.15 15.27 -39.33
N VAL A 254 -20.08 15.46 -40.65
CA VAL A 254 -19.23 16.50 -41.25
C VAL A 254 -19.86 17.86 -40.95
N ILE A 255 -19.40 18.50 -39.88
CA ILE A 255 -19.57 19.94 -39.72
C ILE A 255 -18.86 20.59 -40.91
N PRO A 256 -19.55 21.34 -41.79
CA PRO A 256 -18.91 22.02 -42.91
C PRO A 256 -17.75 22.87 -42.38
N ALA A 257 -16.61 22.88 -43.08
CA ALA A 257 -15.44 23.67 -42.68
C ALA A 257 -15.79 25.16 -42.42
N GLU A 258 -16.82 25.67 -43.11
CA GLU A 258 -17.40 27.01 -42.91
C GLU A 258 -17.99 27.22 -41.51
N GLN A 259 -18.66 26.21 -40.91
CA GLN A 259 -19.18 26.30 -39.54
C GLN A 259 -18.07 26.32 -38.50
N ILE A 260 -17.00 25.54 -38.69
CA ILE A 260 -15.83 25.53 -37.80
C ILE A 260 -15.09 26.88 -37.89
N TRP A 261 -14.97 27.44 -39.11
CA TRP A 261 -14.35 28.74 -39.35
C TRP A 261 -15.17 29.89 -38.72
N SER A 262 -16.50 29.81 -38.76
CA SER A 262 -17.39 30.79 -38.11
C SER A 262 -17.32 30.75 -36.58
N MET A 263 -17.13 29.57 -35.98
CA MET A 263 -16.93 29.41 -34.54
C MET A 263 -15.56 29.93 -34.05
N LEU A 264 -14.53 29.84 -34.88
CA LEU A 264 -13.17 30.33 -34.57
C LEU A 264 -13.02 31.85 -34.79
N LEU A 265 -13.79 32.45 -35.69
CA LEU A 265 -13.76 33.88 -36.00
C LEU A 265 -14.80 34.71 -35.26
N ALA A 266 -15.67 34.10 -34.46
CA ALA A 266 -16.57 34.85 -33.59
C ALA A 266 -15.73 35.69 -32.61
N PRO A 267 -15.77 37.04 -32.67
CA PRO A 267 -15.02 37.86 -31.75
C PRO A 267 -15.54 37.59 -30.34
N GLN A 268 -14.65 37.18 -29.44
CA GLN A 268 -14.91 37.26 -28.01
C GLN A 268 -14.93 38.75 -27.65
N SER A 269 -16.09 39.38 -27.80
CA SER A 269 -16.35 40.68 -27.17
C SER A 269 -16.40 40.51 -25.65
N PRO A 270 -15.88 41.51 -24.90
CA PRO A 270 -15.44 41.38 -23.51
C PRO A 270 -16.54 41.11 -22.49
#